data_AF-A0A1J8PZI2-F1
#
_entry.id   AF-A0A1J8PZI2-F1
#
_cell.length_a   1.000
_cell.length_b   1.000
_cell.length_c   1.000
_cell.angle_alpha   90.00
_cell.angle_beta   90.00
_cell.angle_gamma   90.00
#
_symmetry.space_group_name_H-M   'P 1'
#
loop_
_entity.id
_entity.type
_entity.pdbx_description
1 polymer ?
#
loop_
_entity_poly.entity_id
_entity_poly.type
_entity_poly.pdbx_seq_one_letter_code
_entity_poly.pdbx_strand_id
1 'polypeptide(L)'
;MQRLPYAQWDHNSIFKLEPGKVIEVEDEEIGTIDLKFNFDSPDRTARYGLCGHATEVLPAERDTLSRLARRFPTRNETVQLVAKLYWQDEPCQSEAEILKEVHKITAEEPKVKDHVPDVIWSHTFKGASTVKIRRASGTNDGQRGSRALYIIVFRKLRPITQLSGDKFLRAWWHAVE
;
A
#
# COMPACT_ATOMS: atom_id res chain seq x y z
N MET A 1 -19.49 23.22 8.34
CA MET A 1 -18.70 21.98 8.19
C MET A 1 -19.28 20.97 9.17
N GLN A 2 -20.24 20.16 8.73
CA GLN A 2 -20.96 19.21 9.59
C GLN A 2 -20.29 17.84 9.39
N ARG A 3 -19.59 17.35 10.41
CA ARG A 3 -18.97 16.01 10.37
C ARG A 3 -20.08 14.98 10.56
N LEU A 4 -20.18 14.02 9.64
CA LEU A 4 -21.03 12.84 9.84
C LEU A 4 -20.57 12.10 11.11
N PRO A 5 -21.50 11.56 11.92
CA PRO A 5 -21.15 10.74 13.07
C PRO A 5 -20.34 9.52 12.63
N TYR A 6 -19.24 9.27 13.36
CA TYR A 6 -18.28 8.18 13.13
C TYR A 6 -18.93 6.82 12.85
N ALA A 7 -20.06 6.54 13.51
CA ALA A 7 -20.80 5.27 13.39
C ALA A 7 -21.29 4.93 11.97
N GLN A 8 -21.49 5.91 11.10
CA GLN A 8 -22.01 5.66 9.74
C GLN A 8 -20.93 5.22 8.74
N TRP A 9 -19.65 5.35 9.08
CA TRP A 9 -18.55 4.91 8.22
C TRP A 9 -18.28 3.39 8.31
N ASP A 10 -18.58 2.77 9.45
CA ASP A 10 -18.37 1.34 9.73
C ASP A 10 -19.42 0.41 9.07
N HIS A 11 -20.37 0.95 8.31
CA HIS A 11 -21.49 0.19 7.75
C HIS A 11 -21.27 -0.37 6.34
N ASN A 12 -20.08 -0.21 5.76
CA ASN A 12 -19.78 -0.86 4.48
C ASN A 12 -19.24 -2.28 4.72
N SER A 13 -20.14 -3.27 4.64
CA SER A 13 -19.85 -4.69 4.86
C SER A 13 -18.81 -5.28 3.89
N ILE A 14 -18.51 -4.58 2.79
CA ILE A 14 -17.44 -4.93 1.85
C ILE A 14 -16.06 -4.88 2.54
N PHE A 15 -15.90 -4.07 3.58
CA PHE A 15 -14.61 -3.80 4.24
C PHE A 15 -14.46 -4.37 5.65
N LYS A 16 -15.45 -5.14 6.14
CA LYS A 16 -15.21 -6.06 7.27
C LYS A 16 -14.38 -7.23 6.75
N LEU A 17 -13.06 -7.04 6.76
CA LEU A 17 -12.10 -8.07 6.38
C LEU A 17 -11.96 -9.05 7.53
N GLU A 18 -12.45 -10.27 7.33
CA GLU A 18 -12.25 -11.37 8.28
C GLU A 18 -10.85 -11.98 8.08
N PRO A 19 -10.17 -12.39 9.17
CA PRO A 19 -8.89 -13.08 9.11
C PRO A 19 -8.95 -14.28 8.17
N GLY A 20 -7.97 -14.40 7.27
CA GLY A 20 -7.88 -15.53 6.33
C GLY A 20 -8.70 -15.39 5.05
N LYS A 21 -9.51 -14.33 4.90
CA LYS A 21 -10.24 -14.06 3.66
C LYS A 21 -9.28 -13.63 2.55
N VAL A 22 -9.40 -14.27 1.39
CA VAL A 22 -8.69 -13.91 0.16
C VAL A 22 -9.49 -12.82 -0.53
N ILE A 23 -8.83 -11.72 -0.88
CA ILE A 23 -9.41 -10.71 -1.77
C ILE A 23 -8.94 -11.03 -3.18
N GLU A 24 -9.87 -11.29 -4.08
CA GLU A 24 -9.58 -11.41 -5.50
C GLU A 24 -9.75 -10.04 -6.14
N VAL A 25 -8.71 -9.57 -6.83
CA VAL A 25 -8.72 -8.30 -7.56
C VAL A 25 -8.45 -8.59 -9.02
N GLU A 26 -9.38 -8.22 -9.89
CA GLU A 26 -9.18 -8.33 -11.33
C GLU A 26 -8.17 -7.26 -11.80
N ASP A 27 -7.15 -7.72 -12.53
CA ASP A 27 -6.13 -6.88 -13.16
C ASP A 27 -6.12 -7.13 -14.67
N GLU A 28 -6.11 -6.06 -15.45
CA GLU A 28 -6.20 -6.12 -16.91
C GLU A 28 -4.96 -6.77 -17.56
N GLU A 29 -3.79 -6.67 -16.93
CA GLU A 29 -2.53 -7.17 -17.49
C GLU A 29 -2.15 -8.54 -16.94
N ILE A 30 -2.48 -8.81 -15.67
CA ILE A 30 -2.01 -9.99 -14.94
C ILE A 30 -3.13 -11.01 -14.68
N GLY A 31 -4.39 -10.62 -14.93
CA GLY A 31 -5.57 -11.42 -14.62
C GLY A 31 -6.00 -11.29 -13.16
N THR A 32 -6.66 -12.29 -12.60
CA THR A 32 -7.09 -12.24 -11.19
C THR A 32 -5.89 -12.37 -10.25
N ILE A 33 -5.72 -11.37 -9.39
CA ILE A 33 -4.72 -11.34 -8.33
C ILE A 33 -5.41 -11.64 -7.00
N ASP A 34 -5.05 -12.79 -6.44
CA ASP A 34 -5.48 -13.20 -5.11
C ASP A 34 -4.56 -12.60 -4.05
N LEU A 35 -5.14 -11.86 -3.11
CA LEU A 35 -4.44 -11.26 -1.98
C LEU A 35 -4.92 -11.92 -0.70
N LYS A 36 -4.04 -12.68 -0.06
CA LYS A 36 -4.29 -13.19 1.28
C LYS A 36 -3.55 -12.31 2.28
N PHE A 37 -4.32 -11.67 3.16
CA PHE A 37 -3.78 -10.86 4.24
C PHE A 37 -3.78 -11.65 5.55
N ASN A 38 -2.65 -11.63 6.24
CA ASN A 38 -2.55 -12.17 7.59
C ASN A 38 -2.77 -11.06 8.63
N PHE A 39 -4.02 -10.86 9.04
CA PHE A 39 -4.40 -9.82 10.01
C PHE A 39 -3.96 -10.11 11.45
N ASP A 40 -3.68 -11.38 11.76
CA ASP A 40 -3.22 -11.85 13.08
C ASP A 40 -1.69 -11.86 13.20
N SER A 41 -0.99 -11.49 12.13
CA SER A 41 0.47 -11.50 12.11
C SER A 41 1.02 -10.52 13.16
N PRO A 42 1.98 -10.95 14.01
CA PRO A 42 2.69 -10.03 14.91
C PRO A 42 3.52 -8.99 14.13
N ASP A 43 3.80 -9.25 12.84
CA ASP A 43 4.47 -8.33 11.93
C ASP A 43 3.53 -7.26 11.36
N ARG A 44 2.24 -7.26 11.74
CA ARG A 44 1.31 -6.17 11.42
C ARG A 44 1.78 -4.90 12.12
N THR A 45 2.49 -4.05 11.38
CA THR A 45 2.86 -2.74 11.89
C THR A 45 1.60 -1.90 12.09
N ALA A 46 1.50 -1.28 13.26
CA ALA A 46 0.35 -0.58 13.80
C ALA A 46 -0.42 0.31 12.80
N ARG A 47 -1.72 0.45 13.05
CA ARG A 47 -2.63 1.42 12.41
C ARG A 47 -2.03 2.83 12.47
N TYR A 48 -1.40 3.30 11.40
CA TYR A 48 -1.00 4.70 11.32
C TYR A 48 -2.19 5.49 10.80
N GLY A 49 -3.04 5.96 11.73
CA GLY A 49 -4.08 6.93 11.44
C GLY A 49 -5.12 7.08 12.53
N LEU A 50 -5.76 8.26 12.55
CA LEU A 50 -7.04 8.46 13.21
C LEU A 50 -8.01 7.40 12.68
N CYS A 51 -8.60 6.61 13.58
CA CYS A 51 -9.62 5.59 13.31
C CYS A 51 -10.49 5.95 12.08
N GLY A 52 -10.53 5.07 11.06
CA GLY A 52 -11.21 5.31 9.77
C GLY A 52 -10.34 5.88 8.63
N HIS A 53 -9.13 6.35 8.93
CA HIS A 53 -8.15 6.89 7.96
C HIS A 53 -6.78 6.23 8.08
N ALA A 54 -6.73 5.00 8.59
CA ALA A 54 -5.47 4.31 8.84
C ALA A 54 -4.85 3.78 7.56
N THR A 55 -3.56 4.04 7.40
CA THR A 55 -2.72 3.21 6.53
C THR A 55 -2.49 1.89 7.26
N GLU A 56 -2.80 0.78 6.59
CA GLU A 56 -2.49 -0.55 7.10
C GLU A 56 -1.44 -1.20 6.19
N VAL A 57 -0.37 -1.72 6.80
CA VAL A 57 0.63 -2.53 6.11
C VAL A 57 0.50 -3.96 6.61
N LEU A 58 0.22 -4.88 5.69
CA LEU A 58 -0.09 -6.26 5.98
C LEU A 58 0.87 -7.18 5.22
N PRO A 59 1.31 -8.30 5.81
CA PRO A 59 1.96 -9.35 5.04
C PRO A 59 1.07 -9.80 3.89
N ALA A 60 1.64 -9.91 2.69
CA ALA A 60 0.94 -10.36 1.50
C ALA A 60 1.61 -11.64 0.99
N GLU A 61 0.83 -12.71 0.86
CA GLU A 61 1.35 -14.02 0.47
C GLU A 61 0.53 -14.59 -0.70
N ARG A 62 1.17 -14.80 -1.87
CA ARG A 62 0.67 -15.67 -2.96
C ARG A 62 1.71 -15.95 -4.04
N ASP A 63 1.58 -17.11 -4.68
CA ASP A 63 2.44 -17.59 -5.76
C ASP A 63 2.43 -16.69 -7.00
N THR A 64 1.30 -16.08 -7.35
CA THR A 64 1.22 -15.16 -8.51
C THR A 64 2.03 -13.90 -8.27
N LEU A 65 1.90 -13.27 -7.10
CA LEU A 65 2.69 -12.12 -6.71
C LEU A 65 4.18 -12.47 -6.53
N SER A 66 4.51 -13.63 -5.97
CA SER A 66 5.91 -14.07 -5.87
C SER A 66 6.53 -14.34 -7.24
N ARG A 67 5.78 -14.90 -8.19
CA ARG A 67 6.22 -15.06 -9.59
C ARG A 67 6.43 -13.71 -10.27
N LEU A 68 5.50 -12.78 -10.06
CA LEU A 68 5.60 -11.42 -10.57
C LEU A 68 6.82 -10.70 -9.98
N ALA A 69 7.04 -10.81 -8.67
CA ALA A 69 8.18 -10.23 -7.98
C ALA A 69 9.52 -10.70 -8.57
N ARG A 70 9.64 -11.98 -8.98
CA ARG A 70 10.85 -12.52 -9.62
C ARG A 70 11.19 -11.86 -10.96
N ARG A 71 10.23 -11.23 -11.64
CA ARG A 71 10.49 -10.49 -12.89
C ARG A 71 11.16 -9.15 -12.65
N PHE A 72 11.04 -8.60 -11.45
CA PHE A 72 11.65 -7.33 -11.09
C PHE A 72 13.05 -7.55 -10.49
N PRO A 73 14.12 -7.08 -11.15
CA PRO A 73 15.47 -7.18 -10.61
C PRO A 73 15.59 -6.32 -9.36
N THR A 74 15.97 -6.94 -8.25
CA THR A 74 16.13 -6.27 -6.96
C THR A 74 17.46 -6.66 -6.31
N ARG A 75 18.05 -5.76 -5.54
CA ARG A 75 19.12 -6.09 -4.59
C ARG A 75 18.58 -6.49 -3.23
N ASN A 76 17.27 -6.32 -3.00
CA ASN A 76 16.59 -6.83 -1.82
C ASN A 76 16.32 -8.33 -1.97
N GLU A 77 17.13 -9.12 -1.27
CA GLU A 77 17.02 -10.58 -1.24
C GLU A 77 15.74 -11.10 -0.56
N THR A 78 14.94 -10.22 0.08
CA THR A 78 13.70 -10.66 0.72
C THR A 78 12.70 -11.11 -0.34
N VAL A 79 12.24 -12.35 -0.19
CA VAL A 79 11.10 -12.92 -0.94
C VAL A 79 9.75 -12.55 -0.32
N GLN A 80 9.76 -12.00 0.90
CA GLN A 80 8.55 -11.59 1.60
C GLN A 80 7.96 -10.34 0.96
N LEU A 81 6.65 -10.35 0.78
CA LEU A 81 5.88 -9.23 0.25
C LEU A 81 4.99 -8.66 1.34
N VAL A 82 4.71 -7.38 1.22
CA VAL A 82 3.79 -6.64 2.09
C VAL A 82 2.91 -5.77 1.22
N ALA A 83 1.67 -5.59 1.65
CA ALA A 83 0.68 -4.76 1.01
C ALA A 83 0.35 -3.59 1.92
N LYS A 84 0.36 -2.38 1.38
CA LYS A 84 -0.13 -1.18 2.03
C LYS A 84 -1.50 -0.84 1.48
N LEU A 85 -2.50 -0.83 2.35
CA LEU A 85 -3.85 -0.35 2.05
C LEU A 85 -4.01 1.04 2.65
N TYR A 86 -4.46 1.99 1.85
CA TYR A 86 -4.61 3.38 2.28
C TYR A 86 -5.65 4.14 1.44
N TRP A 87 -6.15 5.23 2.01
CA TRP A 87 -7.08 6.14 1.35
C TRP A 87 -6.33 7.35 0.81
N GLN A 88 -6.28 7.51 -0.50
CA GLN A 88 -5.61 8.63 -1.15
C GLN A 88 -6.63 9.61 -1.72
N ASP A 89 -6.33 10.91 -1.64
CA ASP A 89 -7.07 11.95 -2.35
C ASP A 89 -7.01 11.68 -3.86
N GLU A 90 -8.16 11.56 -4.53
CA GLU A 90 -8.24 11.21 -5.96
C GLU A 90 -7.53 12.21 -6.90
N PRO A 91 -7.47 13.53 -6.61
CA PRO A 91 -6.71 14.47 -7.44
C PRO A 91 -5.18 14.30 -7.33
N CYS A 92 -4.69 13.61 -6.30
CA CYS A 92 -3.27 13.41 -6.10
C CYS A 92 -2.77 12.24 -6.94
N GLN A 93 -1.60 12.40 -7.58
CA GLN A 93 -0.90 11.34 -8.28
C GLN A 93 -0.63 10.16 -7.34
N SER A 94 -0.88 8.93 -7.80
CA SER A 94 -0.77 7.74 -6.93
C SER A 94 0.67 7.50 -6.49
N GLU A 95 0.85 6.96 -5.28
CA GLU A 95 2.17 6.58 -4.78
C GLU A 95 2.89 5.60 -5.73
N ALA A 96 2.13 4.69 -6.35
CA ALA A 96 2.65 3.77 -7.34
C ALA A 96 3.19 4.48 -8.60
N GLU A 97 2.48 5.50 -9.11
CA GLU A 97 2.96 6.31 -10.24
C GLU A 97 4.19 7.12 -9.87
N ILE A 98 4.21 7.72 -8.68
CA ILE A 98 5.38 8.46 -8.17
C ILE A 98 6.59 7.52 -8.10
N LEU A 99 6.43 6.34 -7.49
CA LEU A 99 7.49 5.34 -7.38
C LEU A 99 7.95 4.83 -8.75
N LYS A 100 7.04 4.71 -9.73
CA LYS A 100 7.40 4.35 -11.11
C LYS A 100 8.32 5.40 -11.74
N GLU A 101 8.04 6.69 -11.57
CA GLU A 101 8.92 7.76 -12.06
C GLU A 101 10.26 7.78 -11.30
N VAL A 102 10.24 7.57 -9.98
CA VAL A 102 11.46 7.44 -9.17
C VAL A 102 12.33 6.29 -9.69
N HIS A 103 11.74 5.14 -10.01
CA HIS A 103 12.48 4.00 -10.57
C HIS A 103 13.13 4.32 -11.92
N LYS A 104 12.52 5.16 -12.76
CA LYS A 104 13.17 5.64 -14.00
C LYS A 104 14.41 6.46 -13.70
N ILE A 105 14.34 7.36 -12.71
CA ILE A 105 15.49 8.17 -12.29
C ILE A 105 16.60 7.29 -11.70
N THR A 106 16.25 6.25 -10.93
CA THR A 106 17.25 5.34 -10.34
C THR A 106 18.05 4.54 -11.37
N ALA A 107 17.56 4.44 -12.62
CA ALA A 107 18.34 3.86 -13.71
C ALA A 107 19.55 4.73 -14.08
N GLU A 108 19.43 6.04 -13.90
CA GLU A 108 20.48 7.03 -14.15
C GLU A 108 21.31 7.30 -12.89
N GLU A 109 20.71 7.15 -11.71
CA GLU A 109 21.35 7.34 -10.41
C GLU A 109 21.37 6.05 -9.56
N PRO A 110 22.37 5.17 -9.73
CA PRO A 110 22.43 3.89 -9.02
C PRO A 110 22.50 4.02 -7.48
N LYS A 111 22.87 5.19 -6.97
CA LYS A 111 22.98 5.47 -5.53
C LYS A 111 21.63 5.44 -4.82
N VAL A 112 20.57 5.92 -5.47
CA VAL A 112 19.23 5.97 -4.87
C VAL A 112 18.45 4.67 -5.04
N LYS A 113 18.88 3.79 -5.96
CA LYS A 113 18.17 2.55 -6.31
C LYS A 113 17.85 1.67 -5.09
N ASP A 114 18.76 1.56 -4.14
CA ASP A 114 18.60 0.68 -2.97
C ASP A 114 17.75 1.30 -1.84
N HIS A 115 17.34 2.57 -2.01
CA HIS A 115 16.51 3.30 -1.06
C HIS A 115 15.05 3.41 -1.49
N VAL A 116 14.72 2.94 -2.70
CA VAL A 116 13.38 3.03 -3.27
C VAL A 116 12.67 1.69 -3.11
N PRO A 117 11.44 1.66 -2.56
CA PRO A 117 10.67 0.42 -2.48
C PRO A 117 10.43 -0.21 -3.85
N ASP A 118 10.65 -1.53 -3.94
CA ASP A 118 10.32 -2.31 -5.13
C ASP A 118 8.80 -2.53 -5.19
N VAL A 119 8.11 -1.76 -6.03
CA VAL A 119 6.69 -1.92 -6.29
C VAL A 119 6.48 -3.13 -7.19
N ILE A 120 5.81 -4.16 -6.67
CA ILE A 120 5.49 -5.38 -7.40
C ILE A 120 4.16 -5.24 -8.13
N TRP A 121 3.19 -4.61 -7.47
CA TRP A 121 1.85 -4.43 -7.99
C TRP A 121 1.12 -3.30 -7.27
N SER A 122 0.15 -2.68 -7.92
CA SER A 122 -0.70 -1.65 -7.31
C SER A 122 -2.07 -1.64 -7.97
N HIS A 123 -3.10 -1.30 -7.21
CA HIS A 123 -4.45 -1.17 -7.74
C HIS A 123 -5.24 -0.06 -7.05
N THR A 124 -6.09 0.59 -7.83
CA THR A 124 -6.99 1.64 -7.36
C THR A 124 -8.42 1.15 -7.43
N PHE A 125 -9.10 1.07 -6.29
CA PHE A 125 -10.49 0.66 -6.23
C PHE A 125 -11.41 1.83 -6.63
N LYS A 126 -11.55 2.10 -7.93
CA LYS A 126 -12.39 3.18 -8.49
C LYS A 126 -13.86 3.09 -8.03
N GLY A 127 -14.34 1.90 -7.67
CA GLY A 127 -15.67 1.68 -7.08
C GLY A 127 -15.82 2.16 -5.63
N ALA A 128 -14.72 2.25 -4.89
CA ALA A 128 -14.68 2.57 -3.48
C ALA A 128 -14.50 4.07 -3.18
N SER A 129 -14.69 4.95 -4.16
CA SER A 129 -14.55 6.41 -3.96
C SER A 129 -15.45 6.93 -2.84
N THR A 130 -14.93 7.78 -1.96
CA THR A 130 -15.71 8.39 -0.88
C THR A 130 -16.87 9.23 -1.42
N VAL A 131 -16.77 9.78 -2.63
CA VAL A 131 -17.89 10.47 -3.28
C VAL A 131 -19.00 9.49 -3.64
N LYS A 132 -18.66 8.31 -4.17
CA LYS A 132 -19.65 7.26 -4.48
C LYS A 132 -20.31 6.75 -3.20
N ILE A 133 -19.53 6.53 -2.15
CA ILE A 133 -20.05 6.10 -0.84
C ILE A 133 -20.98 7.17 -0.24
N ARG A 134 -20.58 8.45 -0.24
CA ARG A 134 -21.42 9.55 0.26
C ARG A 134 -22.72 9.68 -0.53
N ARG A 135 -22.65 9.61 -1.87
CA ARG A 135 -23.85 9.61 -2.74
C ARG A 135 -24.79 8.44 -2.43
N ALA A 136 -24.24 7.23 -2.31
CA ALA A 136 -25.03 6.06 -1.94
C ALA A 136 -25.66 6.21 -0.54
N SER A 137 -25.01 6.96 0.34
CA SER A 137 -25.49 7.27 1.70
C SER A 137 -26.39 8.52 1.75
N GLY A 138 -26.80 9.08 0.61
CA GLY A 138 -27.70 10.24 0.53
C GLY A 138 -27.07 11.59 0.92
N THR A 139 -25.76 11.64 1.16
CA THR A 139 -25.03 12.87 1.51
C THR A 139 -24.32 13.41 0.27
N ASN A 140 -24.70 14.60 -0.21
CA ASN A 140 -24.17 15.16 -1.45
C ASN A 140 -23.37 16.44 -1.19
N ASP A 141 -22.16 16.30 -0.64
CA ASP A 141 -21.29 17.43 -0.28
C ASP A 141 -20.36 17.89 -1.43
N GLY A 142 -20.68 17.49 -2.68
CA GLY A 142 -19.85 17.76 -3.86
C GLY A 142 -18.63 16.83 -4.02
N GLN A 143 -17.75 17.14 -4.97
CA GLN A 143 -16.52 16.37 -5.28
C GLN A 143 -15.33 16.71 -4.37
N ARG A 144 -15.46 17.71 -3.48
CA ARG A 144 -14.31 18.21 -2.72
C ARG A 144 -13.89 17.21 -1.64
N GLY A 145 -12.61 16.82 -1.65
CA GLY A 145 -12.05 15.84 -0.71
C GLY A 145 -12.48 14.41 -1.03
N SER A 146 -12.63 14.08 -2.32
CA SER A 146 -12.84 12.71 -2.76
C SER A 146 -11.57 11.91 -2.58
N ARG A 147 -11.72 10.70 -2.04
CA ARG A 147 -10.64 9.74 -1.81
C ARG A 147 -11.02 8.41 -2.42
N ALA A 148 -10.05 7.70 -2.97
CA ALA A 148 -10.21 6.31 -3.36
C ALA A 148 -9.36 5.42 -2.45
N LEU A 149 -9.78 4.16 -2.33
CA LEU A 149 -8.98 3.14 -1.66
C LEU A 149 -7.91 2.65 -2.64
N TYR A 150 -6.68 2.57 -2.16
CA TYR A 150 -5.53 2.11 -2.91
C TYR A 150 -4.90 0.93 -2.18
N ILE A 151 -4.35 0.03 -2.98
CA ILE A 151 -3.44 -1.00 -2.52
C ILE A 151 -2.15 -0.95 -3.32
N ILE A 152 -1.02 -1.06 -2.63
CA ILE A 152 0.29 -1.20 -3.23
C ILE A 152 1.03 -2.36 -2.55
N VAL A 153 1.60 -3.25 -3.35
CA VAL A 153 2.37 -4.41 -2.91
C VAL A 153 3.84 -4.17 -3.21
N PHE A 154 4.67 -4.32 -2.19
CA PHE A 154 6.12 -4.13 -2.25
C PHE A 154 6.86 -5.29 -1.60
N ARG A 155 8.14 -5.43 -1.96
CA ARG A 155 9.05 -6.29 -1.20
C ARG A 155 9.21 -5.73 0.21
N LYS A 156 9.17 -6.62 1.21
CA LYS A 156 9.35 -6.22 2.61
C LYS A 156 10.73 -5.59 2.78
N LEU A 157 10.75 -4.34 3.23
CA LEU A 157 12.01 -3.67 3.57
C LEU A 157 12.53 -4.25 4.89
N ARG A 158 13.86 -4.38 5.00
CA ARG A 158 14.48 -4.78 6.27
C ARG A 158 14.35 -3.60 7.26
N PRO A 159 13.88 -3.83 8.49
CA PRO A 159 13.78 -2.77 9.48
C PRO A 159 15.15 -2.15 9.75
N ILE A 160 15.22 -0.81 9.78
CA ILE A 160 16.45 -0.10 10.15
C ILE A 160 16.92 -0.47 11.57
N THR A 161 15.99 -0.88 12.44
CA THR A 161 16.25 -1.34 13.81
C THR A 161 17.02 -2.64 13.89
N GLN A 162 17.10 -3.41 12.80
CA GLN A 162 17.94 -4.61 12.73
C GLN A 162 19.40 -4.29 12.37
N LEU A 163 19.69 -3.04 12.00
CA LEU A 163 21.07 -2.58 11.81
C LEU A 163 21.65 -2.17 13.17
N SER A 164 22.85 -2.66 13.48
CA SER A 164 23.57 -2.32 14.71
C SER A 164 25.03 -1.94 14.43
N GLY A 165 25.60 -1.13 15.32
CA GLY A 165 26.99 -0.66 15.26
C GLY A 165 27.34 0.03 13.94
N ASP A 166 28.48 -0.35 13.36
CA ASP A 166 28.99 0.23 12.12
C ASP A 166 28.06 0.06 10.90
N LYS A 167 27.17 -0.95 10.92
CA LYS A 167 26.21 -1.14 9.82
C LYS A 167 25.11 -0.08 9.86
N PHE A 168 24.66 0.28 11.07
CA PHE A 168 23.71 1.38 11.26
C PHE A 168 24.35 2.71 10.89
N LEU A 169 25.54 3.01 11.41
CA LEU A 169 26.23 4.28 11.13
C LEU A 169 26.51 4.47 9.63
N ARG A 170 26.92 3.41 8.91
CA ARG A 170 27.10 3.47 7.45
C ARG A 170 25.80 3.72 6.71
N ALA A 171 24.73 2.98 7.04
CA ALA A 171 23.43 3.18 6.42
C ALA A 171 22.85 4.58 6.71
N TRP A 172 23.08 5.10 7.92
CA TRP A 172 22.68 6.44 8.31
C TRP A 172 23.47 7.51 7.55
N TRP A 173 24.80 7.38 7.46
CA TRP A 173 25.65 8.31 6.71
C TRP A 173 25.27 8.38 5.23
N HIS A 174 25.00 7.23 4.61
CA HIS A 174 24.49 7.15 3.24
C HIS A 174 23.13 7.84 3.01
N ALA A 175 22.34 8.06 4.06
CA ALA A 175 21.04 8.71 3.97
C ALA A 175 21.09 10.24 4.21
N VAL A 176 22.19 10.76 4.79
CA VAL A 176 22.34 12.19 5.14
C VAL A 176 23.37 12.95 4.28
N GLU A 177 24.12 12.24 3.43
CA GLU A 177 24.97 12.80 2.35
C GLU A 177 24.20 12.90 1.03
#